data_AF-A0A2S6SCL1-F1
#
_entry.id   AF-A0A2S6SCL1-F1
#
_cell.length_a   1.000
_cell.length_b   1.000
_cell.length_c   1.000
_cell.angle_alpha   90.00
_cell.angle_beta   90.00
_cell.angle_gamma   90.00
#
_symmetry.space_group_name_H-M   'P 1'
#
loop_
_entity.id
_entity.type
_entity.pdbx_description
1 polymer ?
#
loop_
_entity_poly.entity_id
_entity_poly.type
_entity_poly.pdbx_seq_one_letter_code
_entity_poly.pdbx_strand_id
1 'polypeptide(L)'
;FSIPTLILALAKDFNLDKKQLKLMKENFKNKNLSDLDKISDDLMNLSSMLLSSVGEAGSNLKKIKKFRFPNNTQNEIDNFAKIITKLKKEFTDIKILIDPLEIDESEYHSGITFKVYSSNFKELFSGGKYCVYEENCIGFSGFLENLVLESNIKLNKKKRIFVPYDILDTEKEKLISSGYIVIRAIGNHGEKSLLNMAKKNKCSYIFSNKKIFKTEK
;
A
#
# COMPACT_ATOMS: atom_id res chain seq x y z
N PHE A 1 -8.44 2.95 7.65
CA PHE A 1 -8.64 1.86 8.63
C PHE A 1 -10.12 1.63 8.79
N SER A 2 -10.51 0.37 8.89
CA SER A 2 -11.92 -0.04 8.92
C SER A 2 -12.14 -1.21 9.86
N ILE A 3 -13.42 -1.54 10.12
CA ILE A 3 -13.83 -2.54 11.10
C ILE A 3 -14.93 -3.44 10.51
N PRO A 4 -14.60 -4.39 9.62
CA PRO A 4 -15.60 -5.28 9.00
C PRO A 4 -16.52 -6.00 10.01
N THR A 5 -15.99 -6.35 11.18
CA THR A 5 -16.74 -7.00 12.27
C THR A 5 -17.87 -6.13 12.83
N LEU A 6 -17.79 -4.79 12.69
CA LEU A 6 -18.83 -3.87 13.12
C LEU A 6 -20.17 -4.14 12.42
N ILE A 7 -20.14 -4.55 11.15
CA ILE A 7 -21.35 -4.82 10.37
C ILE A 7 -22.13 -5.99 10.96
N LEU A 8 -21.42 -7.04 11.37
CA LEU A 8 -22.04 -8.20 12.02
C LEU A 8 -22.48 -7.88 13.46
N ALA A 9 -21.75 -7.01 14.17
CA ALA A 9 -22.15 -6.54 15.49
C ALA A 9 -23.47 -5.75 15.45
N LEU A 10 -23.61 -4.83 14.48
CA LEU A 10 -24.86 -4.11 14.23
C LEU A 10 -26.00 -5.07 13.89
N ALA A 11 -25.75 -6.03 12.99
CA ALA A 11 -26.76 -7.01 12.62
C ALA A 11 -27.28 -7.81 13.82
N LYS A 12 -26.40 -8.16 14.77
CA LYS A 12 -26.76 -8.85 16.01
C LYS A 12 -27.54 -7.95 16.96
N ASP A 13 -27.08 -6.73 17.19
CA ASP A 13 -27.71 -5.80 18.13
C ASP A 13 -29.13 -5.40 17.70
N PHE A 14 -29.36 -5.28 16.39
CA PHE A 14 -30.67 -4.97 15.82
C PHE A 14 -31.48 -6.22 15.41
N ASN A 15 -30.95 -7.42 15.66
CA ASN A 15 -31.56 -8.70 15.32
C ASN A 15 -32.03 -8.78 13.85
N LEU A 16 -31.17 -8.34 12.92
CA LEU A 16 -31.50 -8.22 11.50
C LEU A 16 -31.66 -9.58 10.83
N ASP A 17 -32.71 -9.73 10.02
CA ASP A 17 -32.86 -10.87 9.12
C ASP A 17 -31.91 -10.76 7.90
N LYS A 18 -31.88 -11.80 7.06
CA LYS A 18 -31.02 -11.84 5.86
C LYS A 18 -31.31 -10.71 4.86
N LYS A 19 -32.58 -10.31 4.70
CA LYS A 19 -32.97 -9.25 3.77
C LYS A 19 -32.55 -7.88 4.31
N GLN A 20 -32.76 -7.64 5.60
CA GLN A 20 -32.36 -6.42 6.30
C GLN A 20 -30.84 -6.26 6.35
N LEU A 21 -30.10 -7.34 6.65
CA LEU A 21 -28.63 -7.34 6.59
C LEU A 21 -28.12 -7.00 5.19
N LYS A 22 -28.73 -7.56 4.14
CA LYS A 22 -28.37 -7.25 2.76
C LYS A 22 -28.60 -5.77 2.43
N LEU A 23 -29.78 -5.24 2.78
CA LEU A 23 -30.11 -3.82 2.61
C LEU A 23 -29.11 -2.93 3.33
N MET A 24 -28.79 -3.24 4.60
CA MET A 24 -27.81 -2.49 5.38
C MET A 24 -26.41 -2.51 4.74
N LYS A 25 -25.94 -3.68 4.28
CA LYS A 25 -24.66 -3.80 3.56
C LYS A 25 -24.63 -2.95 2.29
N GLU A 26 -25.70 -2.97 1.49
CA GLU A 26 -25.81 -2.18 0.26
C GLU A 26 -25.79 -0.67 0.55
N ASN A 27 -26.51 -0.24 1.59
CA ASN A 27 -26.54 1.15 2.04
C ASN A 27 -25.16 1.64 2.49
N PHE A 28 -24.44 0.83 3.27
CA PHE A 28 -23.09 1.18 3.71
C PHE A 28 -22.07 1.18 2.57
N LYS A 29 -22.16 0.21 1.64
CA LYS A 29 -21.32 0.16 0.45
C LYS A 29 -21.46 1.41 -0.42
N ASN A 30 -22.70 1.88 -0.61
CA ASN A 30 -22.99 3.06 -1.43
C ASN A 30 -22.94 4.37 -0.63
N LYS A 31 -22.65 4.31 0.68
CA LYS A 31 -22.72 5.45 1.61
C LYS A 31 -24.07 6.20 1.53
N ASN A 32 -25.14 5.47 1.24
CA ASN A 32 -26.50 5.96 1.14
C ASN A 32 -27.36 5.25 2.19
N LEU A 33 -27.77 5.97 3.22
CA LEU A 33 -28.48 5.38 4.37
C LEU A 33 -29.99 5.33 4.19
N SER A 34 -30.51 5.75 3.03
CA SER A 34 -31.93 5.68 2.69
C SER A 34 -32.52 4.31 3.04
N ASP A 35 -33.75 4.27 3.52
CA ASP A 35 -34.48 3.04 3.85
C ASP A 35 -34.01 2.29 5.11
N LEU A 36 -32.95 2.73 5.81
CA LEU A 36 -32.59 2.15 7.11
C LEU A 36 -33.62 2.46 8.20
N ASP A 37 -34.32 3.58 8.07
CA ASP A 37 -35.45 3.98 8.93
C ASP A 37 -36.60 2.95 8.87
N LYS A 38 -36.78 2.29 7.72
CA LYS A 38 -37.76 1.18 7.56
C LYS A 38 -37.39 -0.06 8.38
N ILE A 39 -36.12 -0.20 8.76
CA ILE A 39 -35.66 -1.24 9.69
C ILE A 39 -35.81 -0.74 11.13
N SER A 40 -35.21 0.41 11.43
CA SER A 40 -35.23 1.04 12.75
C SER A 40 -34.67 2.47 12.67
N ASP A 41 -35.37 3.42 13.29
CA ASP A 41 -34.88 4.80 13.46
C ASP A 41 -33.54 4.86 14.22
N ASP A 42 -33.36 3.99 15.22
CA ASP A 42 -32.11 3.90 15.98
C ASP A 42 -30.95 3.41 15.11
N LEU A 43 -31.20 2.45 14.22
CA LEU A 43 -30.20 1.98 13.26
C LEU A 43 -29.81 3.10 12.29
N MET A 44 -30.79 3.84 11.76
CA MET A 44 -30.57 4.99 10.89
C MET A 44 -29.74 6.08 11.58
N ASN A 45 -30.10 6.43 12.81
CA ASN A 45 -29.41 7.47 13.61
C ASN A 45 -27.96 7.08 13.91
N LEU A 46 -27.74 5.85 14.37
CA LEU A 46 -26.40 5.33 14.66
C LEU A 46 -25.56 5.26 13.39
N SER A 47 -26.12 4.74 12.29
CA SER A 47 -25.45 4.65 11.00
C SER A 47 -25.08 6.03 10.46
N SER A 48 -25.96 7.02 10.62
CA SER A 48 -25.70 8.42 10.24
C SER A 48 -24.55 9.01 11.04
N MET A 49 -24.49 8.74 12.34
CA MET A 49 -23.36 9.16 13.17
C MET A 49 -22.05 8.48 12.74
N LEU A 50 -22.06 7.18 12.46
CA LEU A 50 -20.89 6.45 11.96
C LEU A 50 -20.42 7.01 10.61
N LEU A 51 -21.35 7.27 9.69
CA LEU A 51 -21.06 7.87 8.38
C LEU A 51 -20.46 9.29 8.52
N SER A 52 -20.99 10.10 9.44
CA SER A 52 -20.46 11.44 9.75
C SER A 52 -19.06 11.42 10.41
N SER A 53 -18.60 10.23 10.81
CA SER A 53 -17.30 9.99 11.42
C SER A 53 -16.28 9.40 10.42
N VAL A 54 -16.64 9.21 9.16
CA VAL A 54 -15.69 8.85 8.10
C VAL A 54 -14.72 10.01 7.86
N GLY A 55 -13.43 9.69 7.71
CA GLY A 55 -12.37 10.66 7.44
C GLY A 55 -11.30 10.68 8.52
N GLU A 56 -10.72 11.85 8.81
CA GLU A 56 -9.53 11.95 9.67
C GLU A 56 -9.82 11.52 11.12
N ALA A 57 -9.00 10.61 11.63
CA ALA A 57 -9.19 9.97 12.93
C ALA A 57 -9.20 10.95 14.12
N GLY A 58 -8.61 12.15 14.01
CA GLY A 58 -8.48 13.08 15.14
C GLY A 58 -9.80 13.46 15.82
N SER A 59 -10.60 14.27 15.15
CA SER A 59 -11.91 14.70 15.66
C SER A 59 -12.94 13.58 15.58
N ASN A 60 -12.90 12.77 14.52
CA ASN A 60 -13.90 11.73 14.31
C ASN A 60 -13.82 10.59 15.33
N LEU A 61 -12.63 10.19 15.78
CA LEU A 61 -12.53 9.19 16.84
C LEU A 61 -13.08 9.71 18.18
N LYS A 62 -12.96 11.01 18.44
CA LYS A 62 -13.58 11.64 19.63
C LYS A 62 -15.11 11.64 19.53
N LYS A 63 -15.67 11.85 18.33
CA LYS A 63 -17.13 11.76 18.09
C LYS A 63 -17.62 10.36 18.38
N ILE A 64 -17.00 9.35 17.77
CA ILE A 64 -17.33 7.93 17.96
C ILE A 64 -17.29 7.56 19.44
N LYS A 65 -16.21 7.87 20.16
CA LYS A 65 -16.07 7.52 21.60
C LYS A 65 -17.13 8.16 22.52
N LYS A 66 -17.78 9.25 22.09
CA LYS A 66 -18.83 9.92 22.89
C LYS A 66 -20.22 9.36 22.62
N PHE A 67 -20.40 8.69 21.48
CA PHE A 67 -21.66 8.08 21.13
C PHE A 67 -21.85 6.77 21.90
N ARG A 68 -23.07 6.49 22.34
CA ARG A 68 -23.41 5.24 23.04
C ARG A 68 -23.93 4.24 22.02
N PHE A 69 -23.24 3.12 21.87
CA PHE A 69 -23.67 2.05 20.98
C PHE A 69 -24.32 0.91 21.75
N PRO A 70 -25.14 0.09 21.08
CA PRO A 70 -25.57 -1.20 21.61
C PRO A 70 -24.37 -2.12 21.90
N ASN A 71 -24.57 -3.15 22.72
CA ASN A 71 -23.50 -3.88 23.40
C ASN A 71 -22.45 -4.48 22.44
N ASN A 72 -22.86 -5.23 21.40
CA ASN A 72 -21.88 -5.85 20.50
C ASN A 72 -21.12 -4.78 19.70
N THR A 73 -21.84 -3.77 19.22
CA THR A 73 -21.30 -2.65 18.46
C THR A 73 -20.32 -1.83 19.30
N GLN A 74 -20.62 -1.59 20.58
CA GLN A 74 -19.75 -0.86 21.51
C GLN A 74 -18.40 -1.57 21.68
N ASN A 75 -18.40 -2.89 21.81
CA ASN A 75 -17.16 -3.68 21.95
C ASN A 75 -16.24 -3.54 20.72
N GLU A 76 -16.81 -3.60 19.51
CA GLU A 76 -16.05 -3.40 18.27
C GLU A 76 -15.49 -1.97 18.16
N ILE A 77 -16.30 -0.97 18.51
CA ILE A 77 -15.90 0.44 18.52
C ILE A 77 -14.78 0.69 19.53
N ASP A 78 -14.88 0.16 20.74
CA ASP A 78 -13.88 0.36 21.80
C ASP A 78 -12.55 -0.27 21.42
N ASN A 79 -12.58 -1.49 20.87
CA ASN A 79 -11.39 -2.17 20.36
C ASN A 79 -10.73 -1.39 19.23
N PHE A 80 -11.51 -0.96 18.24
CA PHE A 80 -10.99 -0.13 17.15
C PHE A 80 -10.40 1.17 17.67
N ALA A 81 -11.13 1.86 18.56
CA ALA A 81 -10.71 3.13 19.08
C ALA A 81 -9.41 3.04 19.89
N LYS A 82 -9.22 1.93 20.62
CA LYS A 82 -7.95 1.62 21.29
C LYS A 82 -6.80 1.47 20.28
N ILE A 83 -7.02 0.71 19.20
CA ILE A 83 -6.01 0.49 18.16
C ILE A 83 -5.65 1.81 17.46
N ILE A 84 -6.63 2.56 16.97
CA ILE A 84 -6.40 3.84 16.29
C ILE A 84 -5.72 4.86 17.23
N THR A 85 -6.10 4.89 18.51
CA THR A 85 -5.43 5.77 19.49
C THR A 85 -3.95 5.41 19.63
N LYS A 86 -3.59 4.13 19.62
CA LYS A 86 -2.18 3.69 19.68
C LYS A 86 -1.44 4.05 18.40
N LEU A 87 -2.02 3.77 17.23
CA LEU A 87 -1.43 4.08 15.93
C LEU A 87 -1.18 5.58 15.74
N LYS A 88 -2.12 6.44 16.16
CA LYS A 88 -1.95 7.89 16.10
C LYS A 88 -0.79 8.41 16.97
N LYS A 89 -0.46 7.72 18.06
CA LYS A 89 0.68 8.08 18.92
C LYS A 89 2.01 7.65 18.30
N GLU A 90 2.02 6.51 17.64
CA GLU A 90 3.22 5.96 16.98
C GLU A 90 3.54 6.68 15.68
N PHE A 91 2.53 6.98 14.87
CA PHE A 91 2.66 7.57 13.54
C PHE A 91 2.15 9.02 13.55
N THR A 92 2.95 9.93 14.12
CA THR A 92 2.57 11.34 14.27
C THR A 92 2.52 12.10 12.94
N ASP A 93 3.33 11.69 11.97
CA ASP A 93 3.53 12.42 10.72
C ASP A 93 2.69 11.86 9.56
N ILE A 94 1.81 10.89 9.85
CA ILE A 94 0.96 10.22 8.86
C ILE A 94 -0.50 10.56 9.12
N LYS A 95 -1.22 10.93 8.06
CA LYS A 95 -2.68 11.09 8.12
C LYS A 95 -3.35 9.74 8.26
N ILE A 96 -4.03 9.53 9.39
CA ILE A 96 -4.83 8.32 9.64
C ILE A 96 -6.29 8.63 9.35
N LEU A 97 -6.85 7.95 8.36
CA LEU A 97 -8.28 7.99 8.02
C LEU A 97 -8.98 6.75 8.56
N ILE A 98 -10.20 6.94 9.06
CA ILE A 98 -11.10 5.88 9.53
C ILE A 98 -12.35 5.85 8.67
N ASP A 99 -12.84 4.65 8.38
CA ASP A 99 -14.15 4.39 7.79
C ASP A 99 -14.78 3.20 8.50
N PRO A 100 -15.59 3.42 9.55
CA PRO A 100 -16.22 2.34 10.29
C PRO A 100 -17.30 1.60 9.49
N LEU A 101 -17.76 2.16 8.36
CA LEU A 101 -18.81 1.58 7.52
C LEU A 101 -18.26 0.99 6.21
N GLU A 102 -16.94 0.80 6.09
CA GLU A 102 -16.37 0.09 4.94
C GLU A 102 -16.82 -1.37 4.95
N ILE A 103 -17.30 -1.86 3.80
CA ILE A 103 -17.64 -3.27 3.60
C ILE A 103 -16.38 -4.01 3.15
N ASP A 104 -16.03 -5.08 3.86
CA ASP A 104 -15.03 -6.03 3.40
C ASP A 104 -15.66 -7.01 2.41
N GLU A 105 -15.41 -6.81 1.12
CA GLU A 105 -15.92 -7.67 0.05
C GLU A 105 -15.23 -9.05 0.03
N SER A 106 -14.08 -9.18 0.68
CA SER A 106 -13.34 -10.44 0.71
C SER A 106 -13.87 -11.43 1.75
N GLU A 107 -14.62 -10.93 2.73
CA GLU A 107 -15.26 -11.65 3.84
C GLU A 107 -14.33 -12.55 4.69
N TYR A 108 -13.01 -12.51 4.50
CA TYR A 108 -12.05 -13.31 5.26
C TYR A 108 -11.49 -12.58 6.50
N HIS A 109 -11.65 -11.25 6.58
CA HIS A 109 -11.13 -10.51 7.72
C HIS A 109 -11.99 -10.73 8.97
N SER A 110 -11.31 -10.92 10.10
CA SER A 110 -11.90 -11.19 11.41
C SER A 110 -11.72 -10.04 12.41
N GLY A 111 -11.41 -8.85 11.93
CA GLY A 111 -11.23 -7.65 12.75
C GLY A 111 -10.71 -6.48 11.94
N ILE A 112 -9.87 -5.62 12.54
CA ILE A 112 -9.40 -4.40 11.90
C ILE A 112 -8.76 -4.64 10.53
N THR A 113 -9.09 -3.78 9.57
CA THR A 113 -8.46 -3.73 8.25
C THR A 113 -7.87 -2.35 7.96
N PHE A 114 -6.92 -2.31 7.03
CA PHE A 114 -6.26 -1.09 6.63
C PHE A 114 -5.84 -1.15 5.17
N LYS A 115 -5.78 0.03 4.57
CA LYS A 115 -5.22 0.31 3.25
C LYS A 115 -4.30 1.50 3.42
N VAL A 116 -3.12 1.45 2.82
CA VAL A 116 -2.14 2.54 2.82
C VAL A 116 -1.97 3.05 1.41
N TYR A 117 -2.07 4.37 1.26
CA TYR A 117 -2.00 5.06 -0.01
C TYR A 117 -0.78 5.97 -0.06
N SER A 118 -0.21 6.14 -1.26
CA SER A 118 0.77 7.17 -1.52
C SER A 118 0.13 8.56 -1.48
N SER A 119 0.97 9.61 -1.53
CA SER A 119 0.48 11.00 -1.68
C SER A 119 -0.29 11.24 -2.98
N ASN A 120 -0.14 10.36 -3.99
CA ASN A 120 -0.87 10.41 -5.25
C ASN A 120 -2.09 9.46 -5.25
N PHE A 121 -2.55 9.03 -4.06
CA PHE A 121 -3.71 8.17 -3.88
C PHE A 121 -3.60 6.79 -4.54
N LYS A 122 -2.39 6.29 -4.81
CA LYS A 122 -2.20 4.89 -5.22
C LYS A 122 -2.14 3.99 -4.00
N GLU A 123 -2.89 2.89 -4.01
CA GLU A 123 -2.80 1.88 -2.96
C GLU A 123 -1.44 1.18 -3.02
N LEU A 124 -0.71 1.26 -1.91
CA LEU A 124 0.61 0.64 -1.76
C LEU A 124 0.47 -0.77 -1.18
N PHE A 125 -0.30 -0.89 -0.11
CA PHE A 125 -0.58 -2.15 0.55
C PHE A 125 -1.90 -2.10 1.30
N SER A 126 -2.51 -3.26 1.44
CA SER A 126 -3.72 -3.47 2.24
C SER A 126 -3.60 -4.75 3.04
N GLY A 127 -4.35 -4.81 4.13
CA GLY A 127 -4.25 -5.91 5.06
C GLY A 127 -5.20 -5.78 6.22
N GLY A 128 -5.06 -6.69 7.16
CA GLY A 128 -5.94 -6.72 8.31
C GLY A 128 -5.78 -7.98 9.14
N LYS A 129 -6.62 -8.08 10.16
CA LYS A 129 -6.75 -9.25 11.00
C LYS A 129 -7.57 -10.31 10.27
N TYR A 130 -7.10 -11.55 10.31
CA TYR A 130 -7.81 -12.72 9.77
C TYR A 130 -7.53 -13.94 10.68
N CYS A 131 -8.22 -15.05 10.43
CA CYS A 131 -8.01 -16.28 11.19
C CYS A 131 -7.60 -17.42 10.26
N VAL A 132 -6.64 -18.24 10.70
CA VAL A 132 -6.20 -19.46 10.00
C VAL A 132 -6.16 -20.58 11.04
N TYR A 133 -6.92 -21.66 10.83
CA TYR A 133 -7.02 -22.78 11.78
C TYR A 133 -7.20 -22.34 13.24
N GLU A 134 -8.13 -21.41 13.49
CA GLU A 134 -8.42 -20.81 14.82
C GLU A 134 -7.32 -19.92 15.41
N GLU A 135 -6.19 -19.77 14.73
CA GLU A 135 -5.15 -18.84 15.12
C GLU A 135 -5.46 -17.42 14.65
N ASN A 136 -5.29 -16.44 15.54
CA ASN A 136 -5.43 -15.03 15.20
C ASN A 136 -4.20 -14.55 14.43
N CYS A 137 -4.39 -14.12 13.19
CA CYS A 137 -3.34 -13.61 12.33
C CYS A 137 -3.56 -12.13 11.99
N ILE A 138 -2.47 -11.45 11.63
CA ILE A 138 -2.51 -10.12 11.01
C ILE A 138 -1.43 -10.06 9.94
N GLY A 139 -1.75 -9.48 8.80
CA GLY A 139 -0.84 -9.41 7.68
C GLY A 139 -1.26 -8.35 6.69
N PHE A 140 -0.41 -8.13 5.68
CA PHE A 140 -0.69 -7.24 4.56
C PHE A 140 -0.01 -7.77 3.31
N SER A 141 -0.52 -7.33 2.16
CA SER A 141 0.08 -7.55 0.85
C SER A 141 0.04 -6.23 0.07
N GLY A 142 0.83 -6.14 -0.99
CA GLY A 142 0.91 -4.94 -1.81
C GLY A 142 1.64 -5.20 -3.12
N PHE A 143 1.40 -4.33 -4.10
CA PHE A 143 2.07 -4.41 -5.40
C PHE A 143 3.43 -3.71 -5.32
N LEU A 144 4.50 -4.47 -5.57
CA LEU A 144 5.85 -3.92 -5.56
C LEU A 144 6.00 -2.82 -6.62
N GLU A 145 5.29 -2.94 -7.74
CA GLU A 145 5.24 -1.94 -8.80
C GLU A 145 4.73 -0.60 -8.28
N ASN A 146 3.64 -0.58 -7.50
CA ASN A 146 3.10 0.64 -6.91
C ASN A 146 4.09 1.24 -5.92
N LEU A 147 4.71 0.41 -5.08
CA LEU A 147 5.73 0.86 -4.14
C LEU A 147 6.92 1.50 -4.87
N VAL A 148 7.44 0.85 -5.92
CA VAL A 148 8.58 1.37 -6.70
C VAL A 148 8.22 2.68 -7.39
N LEU A 149 7.06 2.76 -8.05
CA LEU A 149 6.59 3.95 -8.76
C LEU A 149 6.38 5.15 -7.85
N GLU A 150 5.88 4.93 -6.63
CA GLU A 150 5.59 5.99 -5.66
C GLU A 150 6.76 6.28 -4.70
N SER A 151 7.83 5.48 -4.75
CA SER A 151 9.01 5.70 -3.94
C SER A 151 9.94 6.76 -4.55
N ASN A 152 10.67 7.46 -3.68
CA ASN A 152 11.80 8.29 -4.09
C ASN A 152 13.09 7.48 -4.32
N ILE A 153 12.99 6.16 -4.51
CA ILE A 153 14.15 5.31 -4.74
C ILE A 153 14.75 5.64 -6.09
N LYS A 154 15.81 6.45 -6.06
CA LYS A 154 16.61 6.72 -7.25
C LYS A 154 17.48 5.50 -7.52
N LEU A 155 17.20 4.80 -8.62
CA LEU A 155 18.12 3.84 -9.18
C LEU A 155 19.46 4.54 -9.39
N ASN A 156 20.48 4.14 -8.63
CA ASN A 156 21.85 4.56 -8.91
C ASN A 156 22.23 3.92 -10.25
N LYS A 157 22.14 4.70 -11.34
CA LYS A 157 22.50 4.24 -12.68
C LYS A 157 24.00 3.96 -12.69
N LYS A 158 24.39 2.72 -12.41
CA LYS A 158 25.78 2.27 -12.55
C LYS A 158 26.28 2.67 -13.93
N LYS A 159 27.48 3.25 -13.97
CA LYS A 159 28.09 3.74 -15.21
C LYS A 159 28.34 2.55 -16.14
N ARG A 160 27.79 2.56 -17.34
CA ARG A 160 28.04 1.51 -18.34
C ARG A 160 29.33 1.84 -19.09
N ILE A 161 30.26 0.89 -19.15
CA ILE A 161 31.51 1.00 -19.92
C ILE A 161 31.56 -0.09 -20.99
N PHE A 162 31.84 0.31 -22.22
CA PHE A 162 32.08 -0.63 -23.32
C PHE A 162 33.56 -0.99 -23.35
N VAL A 163 33.90 -2.27 -23.49
CA VAL A 163 35.28 -2.76 -23.47
C VAL A 163 35.56 -3.61 -24.71
N PRO A 164 36.82 -3.66 -25.20
CA PRO A 164 37.17 -4.48 -26.34
C PRO A 164 37.06 -5.97 -25.99
N TYR A 165 37.02 -6.81 -27.02
CA TYR A 165 36.85 -8.26 -26.87
C TYR A 165 37.98 -8.91 -26.08
N ASP A 166 39.20 -8.41 -26.28
CA ASP A 166 40.48 -8.91 -25.75
C ASP A 166 40.91 -8.26 -24.42
N ILE A 167 40.03 -7.51 -23.74
CA ILE A 167 40.34 -6.94 -22.42
C ILE A 167 40.80 -8.01 -21.43
N LEU A 168 41.88 -7.72 -20.69
CA LEU A 168 42.41 -8.60 -19.65
C LEU A 168 41.42 -8.75 -18.48
N ASP A 169 41.35 -9.94 -17.89
CA ASP A 169 40.44 -10.20 -16.76
C ASP A 169 40.74 -9.30 -15.56
N THR A 170 42.01 -9.03 -15.28
CA THR A 170 42.43 -8.11 -14.21
C THR A 170 41.97 -6.66 -14.44
N GLU A 171 41.88 -6.21 -15.70
CA GLU A 171 41.36 -4.88 -16.04
C GLU A 171 39.83 -4.85 -15.96
N LYS A 172 39.16 -5.91 -16.42
CA LYS A 172 37.72 -6.09 -16.29
C LYS A 172 37.28 -6.10 -14.82
N GLU A 173 37.99 -6.83 -13.95
CA GLU A 173 37.73 -6.88 -12.50
C GLU A 173 37.89 -5.50 -11.87
N LYS A 174 38.95 -4.76 -12.20
CA LYS A 174 39.15 -3.38 -11.73
C LYS A 174 37.97 -2.47 -12.12
N LEU A 175 37.46 -2.59 -13.35
CA LEU A 175 36.30 -1.82 -13.81
C LEU A 175 35.03 -2.18 -13.04
N ILE A 176 34.77 -3.48 -12.81
CA ILE A 176 33.62 -3.95 -12.04
C ILE A 176 33.70 -3.45 -10.59
N SER A 177 34.85 -3.62 -9.93
CA SER A 177 35.08 -3.13 -8.56
C SER A 177 35.00 -1.60 -8.46
N SER A 178 35.26 -0.88 -9.55
CA SER A 178 35.06 0.59 -9.64
C SER A 178 33.60 1.00 -9.88
N GLY A 179 32.66 0.05 -9.89
CA GLY A 179 31.22 0.30 -10.00
C GLY A 179 30.68 0.38 -11.43
N TYR A 180 31.46 -0.02 -12.44
CA TYR A 180 30.99 -0.05 -13.82
C TYR A 180 30.19 -1.31 -14.14
N ILE A 181 29.17 -1.15 -15.00
CA ILE A 181 28.60 -2.26 -15.76
C ILE A 181 29.44 -2.42 -17.02
N VAL A 182 30.18 -3.53 -17.12
CA VAL A 182 31.06 -3.82 -18.26
C VAL A 182 30.27 -4.50 -19.37
N ILE A 183 30.26 -3.90 -20.56
CA ILE A 183 29.69 -4.48 -21.78
C ILE A 183 30.84 -4.78 -22.73
N ARG A 184 31.10 -6.06 -23.01
CA ARG A 184 32.21 -6.50 -23.87
C ARG A 184 31.78 -6.57 -25.34
N ALA A 185 32.66 -6.14 -26.24
CA ALA A 185 32.48 -6.32 -27.68
C ALA A 185 32.43 -7.80 -28.07
N ILE A 186 31.66 -8.13 -29.10
CA ILE A 186 31.65 -9.48 -29.70
C ILE A 186 32.60 -9.46 -30.90
N GLY A 187 33.76 -10.11 -30.76
CA GLY A 187 34.83 -10.12 -31.78
C GLY A 187 35.72 -8.88 -31.77
N ASN A 188 36.78 -8.91 -32.57
CA ASN A 188 37.77 -7.84 -32.65
C ASN A 188 37.27 -6.72 -33.58
N HIS A 189 37.33 -5.48 -33.09
CA HIS A 189 36.84 -4.29 -33.79
C HIS A 189 37.83 -3.15 -33.63
N GLY A 190 38.01 -2.34 -34.67
CA GLY A 190 38.77 -1.09 -34.57
C GLY A 190 38.04 -0.04 -33.71
N GLU A 191 38.77 0.98 -33.27
CA GLU A 191 38.28 1.99 -32.31
C GLU A 191 36.97 2.67 -32.72
N LYS A 192 36.84 3.06 -33.99
CA LYS A 192 35.61 3.69 -34.52
C LYS A 192 34.39 2.78 -34.42
N SER A 193 34.57 1.48 -34.65
CA SER A 193 33.51 0.47 -34.52
C SER A 193 33.13 0.26 -33.06
N LEU A 194 34.13 0.16 -32.16
CA LEU A 194 33.90 0.05 -30.72
C LEU A 194 33.13 1.26 -30.17
N LEU A 195 33.47 2.48 -30.60
CA LEU A 195 32.74 3.69 -30.20
C LEU A 195 31.28 3.64 -30.65
N ASN A 196 31.00 3.23 -31.89
CA ASN A 196 29.64 3.06 -32.39
C ASN A 196 28.86 2.00 -31.60
N MET A 197 29.49 0.88 -31.25
CA MET A 197 28.88 -0.16 -30.43
C MET A 197 28.62 0.31 -29.00
N ALA A 198 29.53 1.10 -28.41
CA ALA A 198 29.35 1.71 -27.10
C ALA A 198 28.11 2.62 -27.07
N LYS A 199 27.93 3.47 -28.10
CA LYS A 199 26.74 4.32 -28.27
C LYS A 199 25.47 3.48 -28.42
N LYS A 200 25.46 2.47 -29.30
CA LYS A 200 24.32 1.53 -29.47
C LYS A 200 23.92 0.84 -28.16
N ASN A 201 24.90 0.48 -27.34
CA ASN A 201 24.69 -0.17 -26.05
C ASN A 201 24.45 0.81 -24.88
N LYS A 202 24.22 2.10 -25.17
CA LYS A 202 24.00 3.16 -24.16
C LYS A 202 25.10 3.18 -23.08
N CYS A 203 26.33 2.86 -23.46
CA CYS A 203 27.48 3.00 -22.57
C CYS A 203 27.84 4.47 -22.48
N SER A 204 28.19 4.95 -21.28
CA SER A 204 28.65 6.33 -21.06
C SER A 204 30.16 6.46 -21.18
N TYR A 205 30.85 5.32 -21.21
CA TYR A 205 32.30 5.21 -21.25
C TYR A 205 32.73 4.10 -22.21
N ILE A 206 33.96 4.22 -22.70
CA ILE A 206 34.67 3.19 -23.44
C ILE A 206 36.05 2.98 -22.80
N PHE A 207 36.47 1.74 -22.69
CA PHE A 207 37.84 1.36 -22.33
C PHE A 207 38.62 1.12 -23.62
N SER A 208 39.66 1.91 -23.87
CA SER A 208 40.58 1.70 -25.00
C SER A 208 41.99 2.04 -24.56
N ASN A 209 43.01 1.33 -25.06
CA ASN A 209 44.41 1.61 -24.76
C ASN A 209 44.69 1.78 -23.25
N LYS A 210 44.09 0.92 -22.42
CA LYS A 210 44.16 0.92 -20.95
C LYS A 210 43.66 2.20 -20.26
N LYS A 211 42.84 3.00 -20.96
CA LYS A 211 42.26 4.26 -20.47
C LYS A 211 40.75 4.27 -20.64
N ILE A 212 40.08 5.01 -19.77
CA ILE A 212 38.63 5.23 -19.82
C ILE A 212 38.38 6.56 -20.52
N PHE A 213 37.59 6.52 -21.60
CA PHE A 213 37.11 7.71 -22.30
C PHE A 213 35.60 7.83 -22.15
N LYS A 214 35.07 9.06 -22.14
CA LYS A 214 33.62 9.26 -22.24
C LYS A 214 33.20 9.02 -23.69
N THR A 215 32.13 8.28 -23.89
CA THR A 215 31.43 8.29 -25.18
C THR A 215 30.73 9.64 -25.27
N GLU A 216 31.24 10.56 -26.09
CA GLU A 216 30.56 11.85 -26.31
C GLU A 216 29.09 11.60 -26.69
N LYS A 217 28.18 12.40 -26.12
CA LYS A 217 26.74 12.34 -26.39
C LYS A 217 26.50 12.44 -27.89
#